data_AF-R5LXI8-F1
#
_entry.id   AF-R5LXI8-F1
#
_cell.length_a   1.000
_cell.length_b   1.000
_cell.length_c   1.000
_cell.angle_alpha   90.00
_cell.angle_beta   90.00
_cell.angle_gamma   90.00
#
_symmetry.space_group_name_H-M   'P 1'
#
loop_
_entity.id
_entity.type
_entity.pdbx_description
1 polymer ?
#
loop_
_entity_poly.entity_id
_entity_poly.type
_entity_poly.pdbx_seq_one_letter_code
_entity_poly.pdbx_strand_id
1 'polypeptide(L)'
;MSDIGYPLVKCYHPRHVQNKYTGEVIQVGCGVCKACLKRRADKMSFLCAIEEQSHKYCMFATLTYSNDYVPRMYPEVDNELRLVRWYSYCDRLNEKGKLMTVDYDYWHKCPSLDTYVLMLTAKCNLDGYLSYTSKRDAQLFLKRVRKNLSKYSDEKIRYYIVSEYGPKTFRAHYHVLFFYDEVKTQKVMSKVIRQAWQFGRVDCSLSRGKCNSYVARYVNCNYCLPRFLGDMSTKPFSCHSIRFALGIHQSQKEEIYKGSVDDFIYQSGEINGNYVEFMPWRNLSCTFFPKCKGYSRKSDSELWQSYNILREVRSAIGYSFNTIIDYARCILDLVVTAKFSCDSRGLPCSSPALNKVISYFSQGIDTNPYYSDYLADYHTNSIARELYISRHFLTFVCDNDSYHERYRKFTLIRQFWQRYDYALLVGMYTSQIENRHLISNYDWYYINKTPLDSFGNVDVSQLSKELFYKRFVIKSDENFEKSIKHKIQNDANGFFIN
;
A
#
# COMPACT_ATOMS: atom_id res chain seq x y z
N MET A 1 -2.61 -17.96 -10.98
CA MET A 1 -3.50 -17.58 -9.86
C MET A 1 -4.93 -17.92 -10.24
N SER A 2 -5.25 -19.21 -10.33
CA SER A 2 -6.62 -19.72 -10.28
C SER A 2 -6.98 -19.98 -8.83
N ASP A 3 -6.83 -18.95 -7.98
CA ASP A 3 -7.56 -18.98 -6.71
C ASP A 3 -9.03 -18.91 -7.12
N ILE A 4 -9.76 -19.98 -6.87
CA ILE A 4 -11.22 -20.03 -6.95
C ILE A 4 -11.71 -18.85 -6.11
N GLY A 5 -11.91 -17.72 -6.79
CA GLY A 5 -12.24 -16.46 -6.18
C GLY A 5 -13.65 -16.65 -5.69
N TYR A 6 -13.83 -16.85 -4.39
CA TYR A 6 -15.16 -16.79 -3.82
C TYR A 6 -15.74 -15.42 -4.16
N PRO A 7 -16.75 -15.37 -5.02
CA PRO A 7 -17.03 -14.15 -5.77
C PRO A 7 -17.73 -13.07 -4.96
N LEU A 8 -18.39 -13.50 -3.88
CA LEU A 8 -19.20 -12.66 -3.03
C LEU A 8 -18.41 -12.04 -1.89
N VAL A 9 -17.40 -12.74 -1.38
CA VAL A 9 -16.67 -12.35 -0.19
C VAL A 9 -15.19 -12.62 -0.38
N LYS A 10 -14.41 -11.54 -0.37
CA LYS A 10 -12.94 -11.58 -0.44
C LYS A 10 -12.31 -11.40 0.95
N CYS A 11 -13.11 -11.23 1.99
CA CYS A 11 -12.64 -10.87 3.32
C CYS A 11 -13.67 -11.33 4.36
N TYR A 12 -13.23 -11.92 5.48
CA TYR A 12 -14.15 -12.36 6.53
C TYR A 12 -14.95 -11.21 7.14
N HIS A 13 -14.35 -10.02 7.20
CA HIS A 13 -14.99 -8.83 7.79
C HIS A 13 -14.73 -7.61 6.90
N PRO A 14 -15.43 -7.46 5.75
CA PRO A 14 -15.25 -6.30 4.90
C PRO A 14 -15.69 -5.02 5.62
N ARG A 15 -15.05 -3.90 5.29
CA ARG A 15 -15.29 -2.60 5.94
C ARG A 15 -15.49 -1.53 4.88
N HIS A 16 -16.27 -0.51 5.19
CA HIS A 16 -16.33 0.69 4.37
C HIS A 16 -15.29 1.69 4.82
N VAL A 17 -14.55 2.25 3.88
CA VAL A 17 -13.62 3.34 4.14
C VAL A 17 -13.90 4.46 3.17
N GLN A 18 -13.88 5.70 3.67
CA GLN A 18 -13.88 6.86 2.81
C GLN A 18 -12.46 7.06 2.25
N ASN A 19 -12.34 6.99 0.93
CA ASN A 19 -11.10 7.31 0.26
C ASN A 19 -10.79 8.80 0.45
N LYS A 20 -9.77 9.11 1.26
CA LYS A 20 -9.33 10.50 1.53
C LYS A 20 -8.95 11.28 0.26
N TYR A 21 -8.68 10.60 -0.86
CA TYR A 21 -8.25 11.20 -2.12
C TYR A 21 -9.40 11.44 -3.10
N THR A 22 -10.37 10.54 -3.19
CA THR A 22 -11.52 10.69 -4.11
C THR A 22 -12.80 11.12 -3.42
N GLY A 23 -12.86 11.04 -2.08
CA GLY A 23 -14.06 11.28 -1.27
C GLY A 23 -15.08 10.12 -1.32
N GLU A 24 -14.83 9.11 -2.14
CA GLU A 24 -15.72 7.96 -2.36
C GLU A 24 -15.67 6.99 -1.19
N VAL A 25 -16.84 6.50 -0.77
CA VAL A 25 -16.92 5.37 0.14
C VAL A 25 -16.69 4.09 -0.66
N ILE A 26 -15.67 3.33 -0.28
CA ILE A 26 -15.32 2.07 -0.94
C ILE A 26 -15.32 0.93 0.07
N GLN A 27 -15.85 -0.21 -0.33
CA GLN A 27 -15.70 -1.44 0.43
C GLN A 27 -14.27 -1.97 0.27
N VAL A 28 -13.60 -2.25 1.39
CA VAL A 28 -12.25 -2.81 1.45
C VAL A 28 -12.23 -4.03 2.36
N GLY A 29 -11.25 -4.91 2.18
CA GLY A 29 -11.01 -5.97 3.16
C GLY A 29 -10.44 -5.40 4.47
N CYS A 30 -10.66 -6.08 5.60
CA CYS A 30 -10.14 -5.66 6.91
C CYS A 30 -8.61 -5.60 7.01
N GLY A 31 -7.89 -6.24 6.08
CA GLY A 31 -6.43 -6.24 6.05
C GLY A 31 -5.75 -7.17 7.06
N VAL A 32 -6.52 -7.81 7.95
CA VAL A 32 -6.00 -8.64 9.06
C VAL A 32 -6.48 -10.09 9.05
N CYS A 33 -7.61 -10.42 8.41
CA CYS A 33 -8.06 -11.81 8.32
C CYS A 33 -7.16 -12.64 7.38
N LYS A 34 -7.18 -13.97 7.54
CA LYS A 34 -6.40 -14.93 6.73
C LYS A 34 -6.56 -14.70 5.22
N ALA A 35 -7.80 -14.52 4.75
CA ALA A 35 -8.07 -14.20 3.34
C ALA A 35 -7.43 -12.87 2.86
N CYS A 36 -7.43 -11.83 3.70
CA CYS A 36 -6.80 -10.55 3.38
C CYS A 36 -5.26 -10.65 3.36
N LEU A 37 -4.68 -11.35 4.34
CA LEU A 37 -3.24 -11.56 4.43
C LEU A 37 -2.74 -12.37 3.22
N LYS A 38 -3.38 -13.51 2.92
CA LYS A 38 -3.08 -14.33 1.74
C LYS A 38 -3.12 -13.52 0.45
N ARG A 39 -4.23 -12.80 0.18
CA ARG A 39 -4.34 -11.94 -1.01
C ARG A 39 -3.25 -10.87 -1.07
N ARG A 40 -2.86 -10.30 0.09
CA ARG A 40 -1.77 -9.32 0.14
C ARG A 40 -0.44 -9.97 -0.24
N ALA A 41 -0.12 -11.13 0.31
CA ALA A 41 1.09 -11.88 -0.04
C ALA A 41 1.08 -12.26 -1.54
N ASP A 42 -0.02 -12.80 -2.03
CA ASP A 42 -0.17 -13.19 -3.44
C ASP A 42 0.04 -12.00 -4.39
N LYS A 43 -0.61 -10.87 -4.10
CA LYS A 43 -0.43 -9.63 -4.87
C LYS A 43 1.03 -9.19 -4.87
N MET A 44 1.70 -9.20 -3.71
CA MET A 44 3.10 -8.79 -3.64
C MET A 44 4.03 -9.78 -4.35
N SER A 45 3.74 -11.08 -4.27
CA SER A 45 4.47 -12.12 -5.01
C SER A 45 4.38 -11.88 -6.51
N PHE A 46 3.17 -11.59 -7.00
CA PHE A 46 2.91 -11.29 -8.39
C PHE A 46 3.67 -10.05 -8.86
N LEU A 47 3.61 -8.94 -8.10
CA LEU A 47 4.35 -7.72 -8.46
C LEU A 47 5.87 -7.93 -8.40
N CYS A 48 6.39 -8.70 -7.45
CA CYS A 48 7.81 -9.02 -7.40
C CYS A 48 8.24 -9.86 -8.59
N ALA A 49 7.39 -10.76 -9.08
CA ALA A 49 7.67 -11.57 -10.25
C ALA A 49 7.70 -10.73 -11.55
N ILE A 50 6.75 -9.80 -11.71
CA ILE A 50 6.78 -8.83 -12.82
C ILE A 50 8.06 -7.97 -12.77
N GLU A 51 8.40 -7.46 -11.57
CA GLU A 51 9.61 -6.65 -11.43
C GLU A 51 10.87 -7.47 -11.73
N GLU A 52 10.94 -8.73 -11.29
CA GLU A 52 12.05 -9.64 -11.60
C GLU A 52 12.21 -9.89 -13.09
N GLN A 53 11.10 -10.09 -13.82
CA GLN A 53 11.12 -10.23 -15.28
C GLN A 53 11.55 -8.96 -16.01
N SER A 54 11.33 -7.80 -15.39
CA SER A 54 11.71 -6.50 -15.94
C SER A 54 13.20 -6.21 -15.81
N HIS A 55 13.97 -7.03 -15.08
CA HIS A 55 15.39 -6.77 -14.80
C HIS A 55 16.26 -8.01 -15.05
N LYS A 56 17.51 -7.78 -15.47
CA LYS A 56 18.45 -8.88 -15.76
C LYS A 56 18.88 -9.66 -14.52
N TYR A 57 18.99 -9.00 -13.38
CA TYR A 57 19.48 -9.57 -12.14
C TYR A 57 18.55 -9.26 -10.97
N CYS A 58 18.36 -10.26 -10.09
CA CYS A 58 17.63 -10.13 -8.85
C CYS A 58 18.45 -10.74 -7.70
N MET A 59 18.92 -9.92 -6.76
CA MET A 59 19.67 -10.37 -5.58
C MET A 59 18.75 -10.46 -4.37
N PHE A 60 18.68 -11.64 -3.77
CA PHE A 60 18.04 -11.85 -2.48
C PHE A 60 19.05 -11.64 -1.34
N ALA A 61 18.62 -10.95 -0.29
CA ALA A 61 19.40 -10.77 0.93
C ALA A 61 18.55 -10.96 2.18
N THR A 62 19.09 -11.67 3.17
CA THR A 62 18.57 -11.74 4.54
C THR A 62 19.49 -10.92 5.45
N LEU A 63 18.89 -10.02 6.22
CA LEU A 63 19.56 -9.14 7.15
C LEU A 63 19.13 -9.51 8.56
N THR A 64 20.05 -10.06 9.34
CA THR A 64 19.79 -10.48 10.72
C THR A 64 20.57 -9.61 11.68
N TYR A 65 19.90 -9.07 12.70
CA TYR A 65 20.58 -8.35 13.77
C TYR A 65 21.47 -9.30 14.58
N SER A 66 22.58 -8.78 15.09
CA SER A 66 23.33 -9.33 16.23
C SER A 66 22.71 -8.82 17.54
N ASN A 67 23.03 -9.45 18.68
CA ASN A 67 22.36 -9.14 19.95
C ASN A 67 22.55 -7.67 20.32
N ASP A 68 23.72 -7.10 20.06
CA ASP A 68 24.07 -5.75 20.47
C ASP A 68 23.29 -4.66 19.71
N TYR A 69 22.81 -4.95 18.49
CA TYR A 69 22.19 -3.95 17.63
C TYR A 69 20.71 -4.17 17.36
N VAL A 70 20.15 -5.33 17.74
CA VAL A 70 18.71 -5.58 17.61
C VAL A 70 17.94 -4.54 18.43
N PRO A 71 16.94 -3.85 17.87
CA PRO A 71 16.08 -2.99 18.67
C PRO A 71 15.34 -3.83 19.71
N ARG A 72 15.45 -3.44 20.98
CA ARG A 72 14.90 -4.15 22.14
C ARG A 72 13.81 -3.33 22.79
N MET A 73 12.83 -3.99 23.39
CA MET A 73 11.84 -3.37 24.26
C MET A 73 11.73 -4.15 25.56
N TYR A 74 11.49 -3.45 26.66
CA TYR A 74 11.31 -4.01 27.99
C TYR A 74 9.85 -3.93 28.43
N PRO A 75 9.39 -4.88 29.24
CA PRO A 75 8.05 -4.90 29.79
C PRO A 75 7.96 -4.06 31.08
N GLU A 76 6.80 -3.45 31.29
CA GLU A 76 6.31 -2.94 32.57
C GLU A 76 4.95 -3.59 32.83
N VAL A 77 4.88 -4.41 33.88
CA VAL A 77 3.67 -5.17 34.23
C VAL A 77 2.77 -4.31 35.10
N ASP A 78 1.50 -4.21 34.71
CA ASP A 78 0.45 -3.53 35.45
C ASP A 78 -0.58 -4.58 35.88
N ASN A 79 -0.42 -5.08 37.11
CA ASN A 79 -1.27 -6.14 37.65
C ASN A 79 -2.69 -5.65 37.98
N GLU A 80 -2.87 -4.35 38.25
CA GLU A 80 -4.19 -3.76 38.54
C GLU A 80 -5.03 -3.68 37.26
N LEU A 81 -4.45 -3.16 36.18
CA LEU A 81 -5.13 -3.05 34.88
C LEU A 81 -5.04 -4.33 34.04
N ARG A 82 -4.32 -5.35 34.54
CA ARG A 82 -4.03 -6.61 33.85
C ARG A 82 -3.53 -6.37 32.42
N LEU A 83 -2.40 -5.68 32.30
CA LEU A 83 -1.74 -5.42 31.03
C LEU A 83 -0.22 -5.34 31.18
N VAL A 84 0.49 -5.41 30.04
CA VAL A 84 1.93 -5.20 29.96
C VAL A 84 2.21 -4.06 28.99
N ARG A 85 2.89 -3.01 29.46
CA ARG A 85 3.37 -1.93 28.59
C ARG A 85 4.77 -2.28 28.11
N TRP A 86 4.98 -2.20 26.80
CA TRP A 86 6.30 -2.44 26.21
C TRP A 86 6.93 -1.12 25.79
N TYR A 87 8.09 -0.80 26.37
CA TYR A 87 8.82 0.42 26.07
C TYR A 87 10.09 0.13 25.31
N SER A 88 10.40 0.94 24.32
CA SER A 88 11.62 0.77 23.54
C SER A 88 12.86 1.08 24.38
N TYR A 89 13.86 0.23 24.22
CA TYR A 89 15.22 0.35 24.71
C TYR A 89 16.17 0.41 23.52
N CYS A 90 16.09 1.50 22.76
CA CYS A 90 16.96 1.73 21.61
C CYS A 90 17.41 3.19 21.51
N ASP A 91 18.55 3.50 22.12
CA ASP A 91 19.19 4.82 22.06
C ASP A 91 19.52 5.22 20.61
N ARG A 92 19.98 4.25 19.80
CA ARG A 92 20.35 4.45 18.40
C ARG A 92 19.20 5.00 17.52
N LEU A 93 17.96 4.67 17.87
CA LEU A 93 16.78 5.14 17.14
C LEU A 93 16.18 6.41 17.75
N ASN A 94 16.73 6.90 18.88
CA ASN A 94 16.15 7.95 19.70
C ASN A 94 14.71 7.61 20.16
N GLU A 95 14.49 6.35 20.52
CA GLU A 95 13.19 5.81 20.92
C GLU A 95 13.23 5.23 22.34
N LYS A 96 14.26 5.54 23.15
CA LYS A 96 14.34 5.03 24.52
C LYS A 96 13.21 5.58 25.38
N GLY A 97 12.54 4.70 26.12
CA GLY A 97 11.38 5.04 26.95
C GLY A 97 10.10 5.31 26.16
N LYS A 98 10.11 5.19 24.82
CA LYS A 98 8.91 5.34 23.99
C LYS A 98 8.01 4.13 24.18
N LEU A 99 6.74 4.34 24.52
CA LEU A 99 5.73 3.28 24.53
C LEU A 99 5.55 2.73 23.11
N MET A 100 5.83 1.44 22.94
CA MET A 100 5.75 0.76 21.65
C MET A 100 4.38 0.12 21.43
N THR A 101 3.90 -0.61 22.44
CA THR A 101 2.65 -1.37 22.38
C THR A 101 2.20 -1.72 23.79
N VAL A 102 0.91 -2.03 23.93
CA VAL A 102 0.28 -2.50 25.16
C VAL A 102 -0.29 -3.88 24.89
N ASP A 103 0.12 -4.85 25.68
CA ASP A 103 -0.41 -6.21 25.65
C ASP A 103 -1.47 -6.37 26.74
N TYR A 104 -2.70 -6.70 26.35
CA TYR A 104 -3.82 -6.80 27.28
C TYR A 104 -4.06 -8.27 27.64
N ASP A 105 -4.20 -8.55 28.93
CA ASP A 105 -4.18 -9.91 29.48
C ASP A 105 -5.38 -10.81 29.12
N TYR A 106 -6.37 -10.29 28.39
CA TYR A 106 -7.63 -10.98 28.11
C TYR A 106 -7.50 -12.33 27.37
N TRP A 107 -6.30 -12.73 26.94
CA TRP A 107 -6.06 -13.88 26.07
C TRP A 107 -4.94 -14.84 26.53
N HIS A 108 -4.35 -14.65 27.72
CA HIS A 108 -3.25 -15.51 28.18
C HIS A 108 -3.75 -16.68 29.04
N LYS A 109 -3.23 -17.89 28.79
CA LYS A 109 -3.45 -19.09 29.63
C LYS A 109 -2.47 -19.20 30.81
N CYS A 110 -1.68 -18.17 31.06
CA CYS A 110 -0.65 -18.21 32.10
C CYS A 110 -1.25 -17.95 33.50
N PRO A 111 -0.66 -18.53 34.57
CA PRO A 111 -1.12 -18.29 35.94
C PRO A 111 -0.99 -16.83 36.41
N SER A 112 -0.03 -16.08 35.85
CA SER A 112 0.19 -14.64 36.11
C SER A 112 0.83 -13.94 34.91
N LEU A 113 0.70 -12.61 34.85
CA LEU A 113 1.35 -11.77 33.85
C LEU A 113 2.87 -11.85 33.94
N ASP A 114 3.43 -11.89 35.15
CA ASP A 114 4.87 -12.04 35.37
C ASP A 114 5.40 -13.35 34.78
N THR A 115 4.69 -14.46 34.99
CA THR A 115 5.07 -15.76 34.38
C THR A 115 5.00 -15.69 32.86
N TYR A 116 3.97 -15.07 32.30
CA TYR A 116 3.85 -14.87 30.86
C TYR A 116 5.02 -14.06 30.28
N VAL A 117 5.35 -12.93 30.90
CA VAL A 117 6.47 -12.06 30.48
C VAL A 117 7.81 -12.80 30.59
N LEU A 118 8.04 -13.54 31.68
CA LEU A 118 9.25 -14.34 31.85
C LEU A 118 9.39 -15.41 30.76
N MET A 119 8.33 -16.15 30.44
CA MET A 119 8.34 -17.16 29.39
C MET A 119 8.63 -16.55 28.01
N LEU A 120 7.98 -15.42 27.70
CA LEU A 120 8.12 -14.73 26.42
C LEU A 120 9.53 -14.15 26.23
N THR A 121 10.07 -13.49 27.25
CA THR A 121 11.40 -12.87 27.20
C THR A 121 12.52 -13.91 27.23
N ALA A 122 12.36 -15.01 27.98
CA ALA A 122 13.27 -16.15 27.96
C ALA A 122 13.38 -16.75 26.56
N LYS A 123 12.25 -16.91 25.85
CA LYS A 123 12.25 -17.40 24.46
C LYS A 123 13.05 -16.53 23.50
N CYS A 124 13.15 -15.23 23.76
CA CYS A 124 13.82 -14.30 22.87
C CYS A 124 15.35 -14.40 22.94
N ASN A 125 15.90 -14.95 24.02
CA ASN A 125 17.34 -14.99 24.31
C ASN A 125 17.98 -13.59 24.19
N LEU A 126 17.34 -12.60 24.82
CA LEU A 126 17.75 -11.20 24.82
C LEU A 126 17.69 -10.61 26.24
N ASP A 127 18.11 -11.36 27.27
CA ASP A 127 18.28 -10.88 28.65
C ASP A 127 17.05 -10.16 29.24
N GLY A 128 15.86 -10.74 29.08
CA GLY A 128 14.62 -10.13 29.58
C GLY A 128 13.96 -9.12 28.63
N TYR A 129 14.55 -8.89 27.45
CA TYR A 129 13.99 -8.00 26.43
C TYR A 129 13.34 -8.77 25.28
N LEU A 130 12.42 -8.11 24.59
CA LEU A 130 11.83 -8.56 23.34
C LEU A 130 12.36 -7.72 22.18
N SER A 131 12.57 -8.31 21.01
CA SER A 131 12.98 -7.54 19.83
C SER A 131 11.80 -6.91 19.11
N TYR A 132 12.02 -5.80 18.40
CA TYR A 132 11.01 -5.23 17.50
C TYR A 132 11.54 -4.84 16.12
N THR A 133 10.65 -4.81 15.12
CA THR A 133 11.01 -4.41 13.75
C THR A 133 11.13 -2.89 13.61
N SER A 134 12.21 -2.41 12.98
CA SER A 134 12.44 -0.97 12.74
C SER A 134 12.36 -0.62 11.24
N LYS A 135 11.40 0.22 10.87
CA LYS A 135 11.31 0.78 9.51
C LYS A 135 12.42 1.78 9.22
N ARG A 136 12.88 2.50 10.25
CA ARG A 136 13.98 3.47 10.12
C ARG A 136 15.28 2.78 9.71
N ASP A 137 15.57 1.62 10.30
CA ASP A 137 16.77 0.86 9.96
C ASP A 137 16.77 0.32 8.54
N ALA A 138 15.64 -0.23 8.10
CA ALA A 138 15.45 -0.62 6.71
C ALA A 138 15.70 0.56 5.75
N GLN A 139 15.17 1.75 6.05
CA GLN A 139 15.37 2.95 5.23
C GLN A 139 16.83 3.40 5.20
N LEU A 140 17.49 3.46 6.34
CA LEU A 140 18.90 3.88 6.44
C LEU A 140 19.83 2.87 5.77
N PHE A 141 19.55 1.57 5.92
CA PHE A 141 20.24 0.51 5.19
C PHE A 141 20.14 0.73 3.67
N LEU A 142 18.94 0.92 3.12
CA LEU A 142 18.76 1.16 1.69
C LEU A 142 19.47 2.44 1.20
N LYS A 143 19.50 3.50 2.02
CA LYS A 143 20.28 4.71 1.73
C LYS A 143 21.78 4.42 1.66
N ARG A 144 22.32 3.63 2.61
CA ARG A 144 23.73 3.21 2.61
C ARG A 144 24.06 2.32 1.42
N VAL A 145 23.18 1.37 1.05
CA VAL A 145 23.36 0.55 -0.17
C VAL A 145 23.54 1.44 -1.39
N ARG A 146 22.65 2.41 -1.61
CA ARG A 146 22.74 3.35 -2.75
C ARG A 146 24.02 4.18 -2.72
N LYS A 147 24.37 4.76 -1.56
CA LYS A 147 25.60 5.55 -1.38
C LYS A 147 26.87 4.72 -1.61
N ASN A 148 26.87 3.46 -1.21
CA ASN A 148 28.00 2.58 -1.41
C ASN A 148 28.09 2.10 -2.86
N LEU A 149 26.95 1.83 -3.51
CA LEU A 149 26.90 1.43 -4.91
C LEU A 149 27.35 2.54 -5.86
N SER A 150 27.03 3.80 -5.57
CA SER A 150 27.43 4.95 -6.40
C SER A 150 28.94 5.14 -6.55
N LYS A 151 29.76 4.40 -5.80
CA LYS A 151 31.22 4.33 -5.98
C LYS A 151 31.66 3.41 -7.12
N TYR A 152 30.75 2.57 -7.62
CA TYR A 152 31.03 1.52 -8.60
C TYR A 152 30.09 1.61 -9.83
N SER A 153 28.86 2.08 -9.64
CA SER A 153 27.85 2.22 -10.69
C SER A 153 26.87 3.37 -10.39
N ASP A 154 26.46 4.08 -11.43
CA ASP A 154 25.38 5.09 -11.41
C ASP A 154 23.97 4.48 -11.58
N GLU A 155 23.89 3.15 -11.68
CA GLU A 155 22.64 2.43 -11.87
C GLU A 155 21.67 2.64 -10.71
N LYS A 156 20.41 2.92 -11.07
CA LYS A 156 19.32 3.07 -10.12
C LYS A 156 18.70 1.71 -9.80
N ILE A 157 19.17 1.09 -8.72
CA ILE A 157 18.61 -0.16 -8.22
C ILE A 157 17.18 0.00 -7.69
N ARG A 158 16.38 -1.04 -7.87
CA ARG A 158 15.02 -1.17 -7.32
C ARG A 158 15.01 -2.22 -6.23
N TYR A 159 13.99 -2.20 -5.37
CA TYR A 159 13.93 -3.09 -4.22
C TYR A 159 12.52 -3.39 -3.74
N TYR A 160 12.39 -4.55 -3.08
CA TYR A 160 11.27 -4.95 -2.22
C TYR A 160 11.86 -5.47 -0.90
N ILE A 161 11.43 -4.92 0.24
CA ILE A 161 11.89 -5.33 1.58
C ILE A 161 10.71 -5.70 2.47
N VAL A 162 10.86 -6.77 3.23
CA VAL A 162 9.90 -7.24 4.23
C VAL A 162 10.64 -7.41 5.55
N SER A 163 10.07 -6.92 6.65
CA SER A 163 10.50 -7.31 7.99
C SER A 163 9.70 -8.51 8.46
N GLU A 164 10.28 -9.36 9.29
CA GLU A 164 9.56 -10.42 9.99
C GLU A 164 10.17 -10.72 11.36
N TYR A 165 9.46 -11.52 12.15
CA TYR A 165 9.97 -12.11 13.39
C TYR A 165 10.28 -13.58 13.17
N GLY A 166 11.50 -13.99 13.53
CA GLY A 166 11.91 -15.39 13.42
C GLY A 166 11.05 -16.31 14.30
N PRO A 167 10.65 -17.49 13.82
CA PRO A 167 9.69 -18.35 14.51
C PRO A 167 10.24 -18.96 15.81
N LYS A 168 11.57 -19.02 15.99
CA LYS A 168 12.17 -19.63 17.18
C LYS A 168 12.24 -18.69 18.38
N THR A 169 12.71 -17.46 18.14
CA THR A 169 13.07 -16.50 19.20
C THR A 169 12.38 -15.14 19.04
N PHE A 170 11.41 -15.02 18.13
CA PHE A 170 10.80 -13.74 17.77
C PHE A 170 11.83 -12.65 17.45
N ARG A 171 12.95 -13.02 16.83
CA ARG A 171 13.99 -12.07 16.45
C ARG A 171 13.59 -11.32 15.19
N ALA A 172 13.48 -10.00 15.30
CA ALA A 172 13.28 -9.12 14.16
C ALA A 172 14.41 -9.30 13.14
N HIS A 173 14.05 -9.41 11.86
CA HIS A 173 15.01 -9.44 10.75
C HIS A 173 14.32 -9.01 9.45
N TYR A 174 15.10 -8.91 8.37
CA TYR A 174 14.59 -8.44 7.07
C TYR A 174 14.98 -9.35 5.92
N HIS A 175 14.11 -9.39 4.93
CA HIS A 175 14.31 -10.02 3.64
C HIS A 175 14.19 -8.97 2.55
N VAL A 176 15.15 -8.93 1.64
CA VAL A 176 15.24 -7.91 0.59
C VAL A 176 15.46 -8.57 -0.77
N LEU A 177 14.71 -8.12 -1.77
CA LEU A 177 15.02 -8.33 -3.18
C LEU A 177 15.54 -7.02 -3.75
N PHE A 178 16.68 -7.07 -4.43
CA PHE A 178 17.20 -5.96 -5.23
C PHE A 178 17.15 -6.32 -6.71
N PHE A 179 16.67 -5.40 -7.54
CA PHE A 179 16.52 -5.57 -8.98
C PHE A 179 17.39 -4.54 -9.72
N TYR A 180 18.14 -5.00 -10.71
CA TYR A 180 19.11 -4.23 -11.48
C TYR A 180 19.56 -4.99 -12.74
N ASP A 181 20.23 -4.31 -13.66
CA ASP A 181 20.53 -4.76 -15.02
C ASP A 181 22.02 -4.85 -15.33
N GLU A 182 22.84 -4.00 -14.70
CA GLU A 182 24.25 -3.92 -15.05
C GLU A 182 25.09 -5.06 -14.46
N VAL A 183 26.00 -5.57 -15.30
CA VAL A 183 26.96 -6.61 -14.90
C VAL A 183 27.93 -6.10 -13.83
N LYS A 184 28.33 -4.81 -13.88
CA LYS A 184 29.21 -4.22 -12.86
C LYS A 184 28.54 -4.16 -11.49
N THR A 185 27.26 -3.79 -11.44
CA THR A 185 26.44 -3.83 -10.22
C THR A 185 26.35 -5.24 -9.68
N GLN A 186 26.06 -6.24 -10.54
CA GLN A 186 26.01 -7.65 -10.15
C GLN A 186 27.30 -8.11 -9.45
N LYS A 187 28.47 -7.73 -9.97
CA LYS A 187 29.77 -8.11 -9.40
C LYS A 187 30.02 -7.56 -8.00
N VAL A 188 29.46 -6.39 -7.67
CA VAL A 188 29.74 -5.69 -6.40
C VAL A 188 28.58 -5.72 -5.40
N MET A 189 27.37 -6.08 -5.82
CA MET A 189 26.16 -5.93 -5.01
C MET A 189 26.24 -6.63 -3.65
N SER A 190 26.73 -7.87 -3.59
CA SER A 190 26.86 -8.61 -2.33
C SER A 190 27.81 -7.92 -1.34
N LYS A 191 28.94 -7.39 -1.83
CA LYS A 191 29.89 -6.58 -1.04
C LYS A 191 29.23 -5.30 -0.55
N VAL A 192 28.52 -4.59 -1.42
CA VAL A 192 27.81 -3.34 -1.09
C VAL A 192 26.76 -3.57 0.00
N ILE A 193 25.97 -4.65 -0.10
CA ILE A 193 24.95 -5.00 0.90
C ILE A 193 25.60 -5.30 2.25
N ARG A 194 26.66 -6.13 2.28
CA ARG A 194 27.41 -6.45 3.51
C ARG A 194 28.00 -5.21 4.17
N GLN A 195 28.53 -4.27 3.39
CA GLN A 195 29.04 -2.99 3.91
C GLN A 195 27.93 -2.07 4.43
N ALA A 196 26.72 -2.18 3.89
CA ALA A 196 25.59 -1.32 4.28
C ALA A 196 24.86 -1.80 5.54
N TRP A 197 24.89 -3.11 5.84
CA TRP A 197 24.30 -3.67 7.05
C TRP A 197 25.36 -3.80 8.15
N GLN A 198 25.38 -2.85 9.08
CA GLN A 198 26.37 -2.79 10.16
C GLN A 198 25.90 -3.47 11.45
N PHE A 199 24.69 -4.04 11.45
CA PHE A 199 24.01 -4.46 12.67
C PHE A 199 24.04 -5.96 12.91
N GLY A 200 24.66 -6.73 12.04
CA GLY A 200 24.78 -8.18 12.20
C GLY A 200 25.07 -8.91 10.90
N ARG A 201 24.53 -10.11 10.79
CA ARG A 201 24.80 -11.02 9.68
C ARG A 201 24.01 -10.64 8.42
N VAL A 202 24.64 -10.86 7.27
CA VAL A 202 24.06 -10.74 5.94
C VAL A 202 24.27 -12.02 5.17
N ASP A 203 23.19 -12.60 4.67
CA ASP A 203 23.23 -13.70 3.70
C ASP A 203 22.68 -13.22 2.37
N CYS A 204 23.47 -13.33 1.29
CA CYS A 204 23.06 -12.93 -0.06
C CYS A 204 23.07 -14.14 -0.99
N SER A 205 22.08 -14.22 -1.88
CA SER A 205 22.05 -15.17 -2.98
C SER A 205 21.41 -14.56 -4.22
N LEU A 206 21.89 -14.95 -5.39
CA LEU A 206 21.25 -14.57 -6.65
C LEU A 206 19.95 -15.36 -6.82
N SER A 207 18.85 -14.67 -7.13
CA SER A 207 17.57 -15.31 -7.44
C SER A 207 17.70 -16.12 -8.71
N ARG A 208 17.19 -17.36 -8.68
CA ARG A 208 17.05 -18.23 -9.86
C ARG A 208 15.59 -18.31 -10.32
N GLY A 209 14.87 -17.18 -10.29
CA GLY A 209 13.47 -17.08 -10.75
C GLY A 209 12.41 -17.64 -9.79
N LYS A 210 12.76 -17.95 -8.53
CA LYS A 210 11.82 -18.47 -7.51
C LYS A 210 11.80 -17.67 -6.19
N CYS A 211 12.71 -16.70 -6.01
CA CYS A 211 12.81 -15.95 -4.75
C CYS A 211 11.64 -14.97 -4.53
N ASN A 212 10.93 -14.58 -5.58
CA ASN A 212 9.74 -13.73 -5.51
C ASN A 212 8.58 -14.35 -4.69
N SER A 213 8.27 -15.64 -4.89
CA SER A 213 7.29 -16.39 -4.09
C SER A 213 7.74 -16.60 -2.65
N TYR A 214 9.06 -16.69 -2.45
CA TYR A 214 9.68 -16.89 -1.14
C TYR A 214 9.54 -15.65 -0.26
N VAL A 215 9.82 -14.45 -0.79
CA VAL A 215 9.82 -13.22 0.00
C VAL A 215 8.42 -12.71 0.31
N ALA A 216 7.48 -12.91 -0.61
CA ALA A 216 6.11 -12.44 -0.42
C ALA A 216 5.32 -13.23 0.64
N ARG A 217 5.68 -14.50 0.89
CA ARG A 217 5.06 -15.34 1.94
C ARG A 217 5.36 -14.82 3.35
N TYR A 218 6.47 -14.11 3.56
CA TYR A 218 6.80 -13.53 4.86
C TYR A 218 5.81 -12.44 5.31
N VAL A 219 5.04 -11.88 4.38
CA VAL A 219 3.93 -10.98 4.72
C VAL A 219 2.83 -11.70 5.53
N ASN A 220 2.72 -13.03 5.43
CA ASN A 220 1.71 -13.83 6.14
C ASN A 220 2.16 -14.30 7.53
N CYS A 221 3.45 -14.24 7.87
CA CYS A 221 3.96 -14.69 9.16
C CYS A 221 3.40 -13.88 10.36
N ASN A 222 2.76 -12.73 10.09
CA ASN A 222 2.10 -11.90 11.11
C ASN A 222 0.96 -12.59 11.85
N TYR A 223 0.30 -13.58 11.25
CA TYR A 223 -0.86 -14.24 11.85
C TYR A 223 -0.48 -15.10 13.07
N CYS A 224 0.74 -15.62 13.09
CA CYS A 224 1.26 -16.46 14.16
C CYS A 224 2.12 -15.67 15.15
N LEU A 225 1.84 -14.37 15.32
CA LEU A 225 2.52 -13.54 16.30
C LEU A 225 1.56 -13.20 17.45
N PRO A 226 2.09 -13.02 18.68
CA PRO A 226 1.34 -12.36 19.74
C PRO A 226 0.71 -11.05 19.26
N ARG A 227 -0.53 -10.77 19.68
CA ARG A 227 -1.35 -9.68 19.14
C ARG A 227 -0.69 -8.31 19.24
N PHE A 228 0.01 -8.05 20.35
CA PHE A 228 0.73 -6.79 20.60
C PHE A 228 1.92 -6.58 19.62
N LEU A 229 2.48 -7.64 19.03
CA LEU A 229 3.43 -7.53 17.91
C LEU A 229 2.74 -7.21 16.56
N GLY A 230 1.41 -7.11 16.54
CA GLY A 230 0.61 -6.63 15.41
C GLY A 230 0.32 -5.13 15.45
N ASP A 231 0.74 -4.41 16.50
CA ASP A 231 0.50 -2.99 16.67
C ASP A 231 1.36 -2.12 15.76
N MET A 232 0.93 -0.87 15.52
CA MET A 232 1.56 0.02 14.53
C MET A 232 3.08 0.18 14.68
N SER A 233 3.60 0.20 15.92
CA SER A 233 5.01 0.44 16.22
C SER A 233 5.87 -0.82 16.13
N THR A 234 5.29 -2.00 16.26
CA THR A 234 5.98 -3.30 16.34
C THR A 234 5.68 -4.22 15.16
N LYS A 235 4.60 -3.95 14.43
CA LYS A 235 4.13 -4.83 13.36
C LYS A 235 5.12 -4.98 12.23
N PRO A 236 5.27 -6.20 11.70
CA PRO A 236 6.03 -6.37 10.50
C PRO A 236 5.44 -5.57 9.33
N PHE A 237 6.31 -5.02 8.51
CA PHE A 237 5.99 -4.17 7.38
C PHE A 237 6.67 -4.69 6.11
N SER A 238 6.15 -4.23 4.97
CA SER A 238 6.83 -4.35 3.69
C SER A 238 6.89 -3.00 2.98
N CYS A 239 7.95 -2.77 2.24
CA CYS A 239 8.21 -1.52 1.50
C CYS A 239 8.84 -1.87 0.15
N HIS A 240 8.63 -1.01 -0.85
CA HIS A 240 9.19 -1.22 -2.17
C HIS A 240 9.49 0.09 -2.87
N SER A 241 10.18 0.02 -4.01
CA SER A 241 10.47 1.18 -4.84
C SER A 241 9.20 1.84 -5.37
N ILE A 242 9.22 3.16 -5.58
CA ILE A 242 8.10 3.89 -6.20
C ILE A 242 7.92 3.36 -7.63
N ARG A 243 6.67 3.23 -8.11
CA ARG A 243 6.33 2.65 -9.42
C ARG A 243 6.77 1.18 -9.58
N PHE A 244 6.70 0.39 -8.51
CA PHE A 244 7.02 -1.04 -8.54
C PHE A 244 6.09 -1.81 -9.49
N ALA A 245 6.68 -2.75 -10.23
CA ALA A 245 6.07 -3.57 -11.28
C ALA A 245 5.49 -2.79 -12.46
N LEU A 246 5.90 -1.52 -12.67
CA LEU A 246 5.44 -0.71 -13.80
C LEU A 246 6.44 -0.64 -14.97
N GLY A 247 7.63 -1.23 -14.83
CA GLY A 247 8.74 -1.08 -15.78
C GLY A 247 8.37 -1.50 -17.21
N ILE A 248 7.95 -2.76 -17.38
CA ILE A 248 7.54 -3.33 -18.67
C ILE A 248 6.45 -2.49 -19.34
N HIS A 249 5.41 -2.11 -18.59
CA HIS A 249 4.31 -1.33 -19.15
C HIS A 249 4.73 0.08 -19.55
N GLN A 250 5.68 0.70 -18.84
CA GLN A 250 6.17 2.04 -19.21
C GLN A 250 6.87 2.05 -20.57
N SER A 251 7.61 0.99 -20.91
CA SER A 251 8.17 0.84 -22.27
C SER A 251 7.08 0.63 -23.34
N GLN A 252 5.94 0.06 -22.97
CA GLN A 252 4.82 -0.22 -23.88
C GLN A 252 3.80 0.92 -23.95
N LYS A 253 4.15 2.13 -23.48
CA LYS A 253 3.20 3.27 -23.43
C LYS A 253 2.52 3.53 -24.78
N GLU A 254 3.29 3.54 -25.86
CA GLU A 254 2.74 3.79 -27.19
C GLU A 254 1.77 2.69 -27.64
N GLU A 255 2.14 1.43 -27.43
CA GLU A 255 1.31 0.26 -27.75
C GLU A 255 0.00 0.30 -26.97
N ILE A 256 0.06 0.60 -25.66
CA ILE A 256 -1.12 0.72 -24.79
C ILE A 256 -2.10 1.77 -25.30
N TYR A 257 -1.64 2.91 -25.81
CA TYR A 257 -2.52 3.98 -26.32
C TYR A 257 -2.87 3.85 -27.81
N LYS A 258 -2.21 2.96 -28.55
CA LYS A 258 -2.54 2.60 -29.94
C LYS A 258 -3.56 1.44 -29.98
N GLY A 259 -3.46 0.50 -29.03
CA GLY A 259 -4.36 -0.63 -28.88
C GLY A 259 -5.72 -0.25 -28.29
N SER A 260 -6.58 -1.25 -28.16
CA SER A 260 -7.90 -1.07 -27.53
C SER A 260 -7.77 -1.00 -26.01
N VAL A 261 -8.75 -0.37 -25.35
CA VAL A 261 -8.82 -0.39 -23.88
C VAL A 261 -8.99 -1.81 -23.34
N ASP A 262 -9.61 -2.70 -24.11
CA ASP A 262 -9.80 -4.11 -23.74
C ASP A 262 -8.47 -4.87 -23.71
N ASP A 263 -7.56 -4.61 -24.64
CA ASP A 263 -6.22 -5.21 -24.66
C ASP A 263 -5.44 -4.87 -23.37
N PHE A 264 -5.62 -3.65 -22.85
CA PHE A 264 -5.00 -3.25 -21.59
C PHE A 264 -5.74 -3.79 -20.35
N ILE A 265 -7.04 -4.04 -20.44
CA ILE A 265 -7.84 -4.60 -19.34
C ILE A 265 -7.57 -6.10 -19.18
N TYR A 266 -7.48 -6.83 -20.28
CA TYR A 266 -7.31 -8.28 -20.30
C TYR A 266 -5.88 -8.64 -20.69
N GLN A 267 -4.96 -8.49 -19.74
CA GLN A 267 -3.56 -8.82 -19.96
C GLN A 267 -3.28 -10.27 -19.60
N SER A 268 -2.32 -10.84 -20.29
CA SER A 268 -1.80 -12.16 -19.98
C SER A 268 -0.27 -12.16 -20.05
N GLY A 269 0.34 -13.09 -19.34
CA GLY A 269 1.78 -13.29 -19.41
C GLY A 269 2.23 -14.53 -18.66
N GLU A 270 3.41 -15.03 -19.03
CA GLU A 270 4.06 -16.09 -18.29
C GLU A 270 4.68 -15.52 -17.01
N ILE A 271 4.25 -16.00 -15.85
CA ILE A 271 4.77 -15.59 -14.55
C ILE A 271 5.18 -16.84 -13.78
N ASN A 272 6.48 -16.94 -13.48
CA ASN A 272 7.09 -18.10 -12.82
C ASN A 272 6.76 -19.43 -13.52
N GLY A 273 6.84 -19.48 -14.84
CA GLY A 273 6.58 -20.71 -15.62
C GLY A 273 5.08 -21.04 -15.82
N ASN A 274 4.17 -20.17 -15.36
CA ASN A 274 2.74 -20.37 -15.52
C ASN A 274 2.14 -19.22 -16.33
N TYR A 275 1.31 -19.52 -17.31
CA TYR A 275 0.53 -18.49 -17.98
C TYR A 275 -0.56 -17.96 -17.03
N VAL A 276 -0.61 -16.65 -16.84
CA VAL A 276 -1.55 -15.99 -15.95
C VAL A 276 -2.24 -14.87 -16.69
N GLU A 277 -3.57 -14.90 -16.70
CA GLU A 277 -4.42 -13.78 -17.09
C GLU A 277 -4.69 -12.90 -15.89
N PHE A 278 -4.64 -11.59 -16.07
CA PHE A 278 -4.86 -10.62 -15.02
C PHE A 278 -5.37 -9.28 -15.55
N MET A 279 -6.15 -8.60 -14.71
CA MET A 279 -6.51 -7.20 -14.93
C MET A 279 -5.45 -6.27 -14.33
N PRO A 280 -5.23 -5.07 -14.89
CA PRO A 280 -4.24 -4.12 -14.38
C PRO A 280 -4.60 -3.70 -12.95
N TRP A 281 -3.63 -3.76 -12.03
CA TRP A 281 -3.84 -3.32 -10.65
C TRP A 281 -3.93 -1.78 -10.59
N ARG A 282 -4.60 -1.27 -9.55
CA ARG A 282 -4.86 0.18 -9.35
C ARG A 282 -3.68 1.11 -9.69
N ASN A 283 -2.46 0.78 -9.29
CA ASN A 283 -1.30 1.63 -9.56
C ASN A 283 -0.95 1.67 -11.06
N LEU A 284 -1.03 0.53 -11.76
CA LEU A 284 -0.86 0.44 -13.21
C LEU A 284 -1.99 1.18 -13.93
N SER A 285 -3.25 0.90 -13.57
CA SER A 285 -4.43 1.57 -14.14
C SER A 285 -4.35 3.08 -13.99
N CYS A 286 -4.09 3.61 -12.78
CA CYS A 286 -4.01 5.04 -12.53
C CYS A 286 -2.76 5.71 -13.13
N THR A 287 -1.74 4.95 -13.54
CA THR A 287 -0.57 5.50 -14.25
C THR A 287 -0.94 5.81 -15.70
N PHE A 288 -1.63 4.91 -16.40
CA PHE A 288 -2.01 5.14 -17.81
C PHE A 288 -3.35 5.86 -17.95
N PHE A 289 -4.27 5.65 -17.02
CA PHE A 289 -5.62 6.21 -17.02
C PHE A 289 -5.94 6.82 -15.65
N PRO A 290 -5.32 7.97 -15.29
CA PRO A 290 -5.46 8.56 -13.96
C PRO A 290 -6.92 8.93 -13.65
N LYS A 291 -7.40 8.66 -12.43
CA LYS A 291 -8.65 9.24 -11.90
C LYS A 291 -8.35 10.53 -11.15
N CYS A 292 -9.02 11.63 -11.49
CA CYS A 292 -8.97 12.87 -10.71
C CYS A 292 -9.86 12.81 -9.44
N LYS A 293 -9.72 13.80 -8.56
CA LYS A 293 -10.55 13.92 -7.36
C LYS A 293 -12.03 14.06 -7.76
N GLY A 294 -12.89 13.24 -7.17
CA GLY A 294 -14.32 13.21 -7.47
C GLY A 294 -14.67 12.60 -8.83
N TYR A 295 -13.79 11.79 -9.43
CA TYR A 295 -13.93 11.28 -10.80
C TYR A 295 -15.33 10.74 -11.13
N SER A 296 -15.94 9.96 -10.24
CA SER A 296 -17.22 9.30 -10.50
C SER A 296 -18.44 10.23 -10.34
N ARG A 297 -18.27 11.43 -9.77
CA ARG A 297 -19.35 12.41 -9.54
C ARG A 297 -19.31 13.59 -10.51
N LYS A 298 -18.14 13.87 -11.08
CA LYS A 298 -17.90 14.96 -12.01
C LYS A 298 -18.48 14.64 -13.38
N SER A 299 -19.10 15.64 -14.00
CA SER A 299 -19.45 15.65 -15.42
C SER A 299 -18.20 15.62 -16.30
N ASP A 300 -18.35 15.27 -17.58
CA ASP A 300 -17.22 15.25 -18.52
C ASP A 300 -16.53 16.63 -18.65
N SER A 301 -17.28 17.72 -18.50
CA SER A 301 -16.74 19.10 -18.49
C SER A 301 -15.86 19.36 -17.26
N GLU A 302 -16.30 18.97 -16.07
CA GLU A 302 -15.52 19.11 -14.83
C GLU A 302 -14.29 18.20 -14.81
N LEU A 303 -14.41 16.99 -15.36
CA LEU A 303 -13.28 16.09 -15.54
C LEU A 303 -12.26 16.68 -16.52
N TRP A 304 -12.72 17.21 -17.65
CA TRP A 304 -11.88 17.90 -18.62
C TRP A 304 -11.14 19.08 -17.99
N GLN A 305 -11.83 19.88 -17.17
CA GLN A 305 -11.22 20.97 -16.44
C GLN A 305 -10.16 20.44 -15.45
N SER A 306 -10.45 19.38 -14.71
CA SER A 306 -9.49 18.73 -13.78
C SER A 306 -8.22 18.22 -14.52
N TYR A 307 -8.44 17.64 -15.70
CA TYR A 307 -7.49 17.44 -16.81
C TYR A 307 -6.47 18.55 -17.01
N ASN A 308 -7.02 19.74 -17.22
CA ASN A 308 -6.32 20.86 -17.80
C ASN A 308 -5.99 21.97 -16.80
N ILE A 309 -6.36 21.81 -15.52
CA ILE A 309 -6.29 22.88 -14.52
C ILE A 309 -4.88 23.44 -14.35
N LEU A 310 -3.82 22.62 -14.44
CA LEU A 310 -2.45 23.13 -14.34
C LEU A 310 -2.11 24.07 -15.50
N ARG A 311 -2.65 23.81 -16.69
CA ARG A 311 -2.48 24.70 -17.85
C ARG A 311 -3.22 26.02 -17.64
N GLU A 312 -4.44 25.98 -17.09
CA GLU A 312 -5.20 27.18 -16.74
C GLU A 312 -4.48 28.01 -15.66
N VAL A 313 -3.95 27.34 -14.63
CA VAL A 313 -3.14 27.95 -13.56
C VAL A 313 -1.90 28.64 -14.14
N ARG A 314 -1.14 27.97 -15.01
CA ARG A 314 0.05 28.53 -15.64
C ARG A 314 -0.25 29.71 -16.57
N SER A 315 -1.39 29.67 -17.24
CA SER A 315 -1.87 30.80 -18.05
C SER A 315 -2.25 32.01 -17.18
N ALA A 316 -2.86 31.77 -16.02
CA ALA A 316 -3.34 32.83 -15.12
C ALA A 316 -2.23 33.45 -14.24
N ILE A 317 -1.33 32.63 -13.69
CA ILE A 317 -0.33 33.03 -12.69
C ILE A 317 1.09 33.11 -13.30
N GLY A 318 1.28 32.56 -14.50
CA GLY A 318 2.56 32.48 -15.17
C GLY A 318 3.40 31.25 -14.80
N TYR A 319 4.63 31.21 -15.33
CA TYR A 319 5.58 30.10 -15.21
C TYR A 319 6.66 30.36 -14.14
N SER A 320 6.42 31.29 -13.21
CA SER A 320 7.42 31.77 -12.24
C SER A 320 7.78 30.76 -11.14
N PHE A 321 6.98 29.72 -10.92
CA PHE A 321 7.20 28.74 -9.86
C PHE A 321 7.87 27.46 -10.35
N ASN A 322 8.88 26.99 -9.62
CA ASN A 322 9.64 25.78 -9.94
C ASN A 322 8.94 24.49 -9.47
N THR A 323 8.06 24.57 -8.46
CA THR A 323 7.40 23.38 -7.90
C THR A 323 5.88 23.50 -7.88
N ILE A 324 5.20 22.35 -7.98
CA ILE A 324 3.73 22.26 -7.87
C ILE A 324 3.24 22.70 -6.48
N ILE A 325 4.06 22.53 -5.44
CA ILE A 325 3.73 22.96 -4.08
C ILE A 325 3.69 24.50 -4.00
N ASP A 326 4.59 25.19 -4.69
CA ASP A 326 4.61 26.65 -4.70
C ASP A 326 3.39 27.22 -5.44
N TYR A 327 3.01 26.61 -6.57
CA TYR A 327 1.72 26.90 -7.21
C TYR A 327 0.55 26.68 -6.27
N ALA A 328 0.55 25.57 -5.52
CA ALA A 328 -0.54 25.26 -4.60
C ALA A 328 -0.66 26.27 -3.45
N ARG A 329 0.45 26.74 -2.88
CA ARG A 329 0.47 27.80 -1.87
C ARG A 329 -0.06 29.12 -2.43
N CYS A 330 0.43 29.54 -3.60
CA CYS A 330 -0.03 30.76 -4.24
C CYS A 330 -1.54 30.72 -4.55
N ILE A 331 -2.05 29.59 -5.05
CA ILE A 331 -3.50 29.42 -5.27
C ILE A 331 -4.27 29.49 -3.96
N LEU A 332 -3.76 28.87 -2.89
CA LEU A 332 -4.41 28.92 -1.58
C LEU A 332 -4.52 30.36 -1.10
N ASP A 333 -3.43 31.13 -1.16
CA ASP A 333 -3.41 32.54 -0.78
C ASP A 333 -4.41 33.34 -1.63
N LEU A 334 -4.42 33.14 -2.95
CA LEU A 334 -5.38 33.81 -3.85
C LEU A 334 -6.84 33.49 -3.50
N VAL A 335 -7.17 32.23 -3.20
CA VAL A 335 -8.54 31.83 -2.83
C VAL A 335 -8.93 32.42 -1.49
N VAL A 336 -8.03 32.38 -0.50
CA VAL A 336 -8.24 32.94 0.83
C VAL A 336 -8.46 34.46 0.72
N THR A 337 -7.53 35.18 0.08
CA THR A 337 -7.65 36.63 -0.15
C THR A 337 -8.92 36.99 -0.90
N ALA A 338 -9.30 36.22 -1.93
CA ALA A 338 -10.52 36.47 -2.69
C ALA A 338 -11.79 36.35 -1.85
N LYS A 339 -11.84 35.42 -0.88
CA LYS A 339 -13.00 35.28 0.03
C LYS A 339 -13.05 36.33 1.14
N PHE A 340 -11.91 36.91 1.55
CA PHE A 340 -11.88 37.96 2.59
C PHE A 340 -11.97 39.39 2.01
N SER A 341 -11.59 39.60 0.75
CA SER A 341 -11.61 40.93 0.11
C SER A 341 -13.01 41.34 -0.39
N CYS A 342 -13.93 40.38 -0.60
CA CYS A 342 -15.31 40.68 -0.98
C CYS A 342 -16.14 41.33 0.14
N ASP A 343 -15.64 41.42 1.38
CA ASP A 343 -16.34 42.08 2.47
C ASP A 343 -16.05 43.60 2.59
N SER A 344 -15.07 44.18 1.88
CA SER A 344 -14.81 45.63 2.06
C SER A 344 -14.07 46.41 0.97
N ARG A 345 -13.72 45.86 -0.19
CA ARG A 345 -13.39 46.61 -1.43
C ARG A 345 -13.02 45.61 -2.53
N GLY A 346 -13.68 45.71 -3.69
CA GLY A 346 -13.56 44.75 -4.80
C GLY A 346 -12.14 44.30 -5.10
N LEU A 347 -12.00 43.00 -5.40
CA LEU A 347 -10.74 42.37 -5.82
C LEU A 347 -9.98 43.25 -6.81
N PRO A 348 -8.67 43.52 -6.59
CA PRO A 348 -7.89 44.28 -7.54
C PRO A 348 -7.79 43.48 -8.85
N CYS A 349 -8.42 43.99 -9.91
CA CYS A 349 -8.20 43.63 -11.32
C CYS A 349 -7.81 42.16 -11.56
N SER A 350 -8.70 41.22 -11.25
CA SER A 350 -8.45 39.81 -11.56
C SER A 350 -8.79 39.54 -13.02
N SER A 351 -7.81 39.04 -13.79
CA SER A 351 -8.04 38.60 -15.16
C SER A 351 -9.11 37.50 -15.20
N PRO A 352 -9.89 37.35 -16.29
CA PRO A 352 -10.85 36.26 -16.42
C PRO A 352 -10.24 34.88 -16.18
N ALA A 353 -8.97 34.69 -16.55
CA ALA A 353 -8.21 33.47 -16.31
C ALA A 353 -7.98 33.21 -14.81
N LEU A 354 -7.63 34.26 -14.05
CA LEU A 354 -7.40 34.17 -12.61
C LEU A 354 -8.70 33.86 -11.85
N ASN A 355 -9.81 34.51 -12.22
CA ASN A 355 -11.11 34.24 -11.62
C ASN A 355 -11.57 32.80 -11.83
N LYS A 356 -11.30 32.23 -13.01
CA LYS A 356 -11.60 30.82 -13.30
C LYS A 356 -10.84 29.86 -12.37
N VAL A 357 -9.55 30.13 -12.13
CA VAL A 357 -8.71 29.33 -11.22
C VAL A 357 -9.21 29.45 -9.78
N ILE A 358 -9.48 30.67 -9.31
CA ILE A 358 -10.01 30.91 -7.97
C ILE A 358 -11.34 30.18 -7.77
N SER A 359 -12.27 30.31 -8.73
CA SER A 359 -13.57 29.64 -8.68
C SER A 359 -13.44 28.12 -8.60
N TYR A 360 -12.55 27.51 -9.41
CA TYR A 360 -12.32 26.06 -9.40
C TYR A 360 -11.87 25.54 -8.02
N PHE A 361 -10.92 26.20 -7.36
CA PHE A 361 -10.39 25.74 -6.08
C PHE A 361 -11.22 26.16 -4.86
N SER A 362 -12.06 27.21 -4.99
CA SER A 362 -12.89 27.74 -3.91
C SER A 362 -13.87 26.73 -3.32
N GLN A 363 -14.36 25.79 -4.14
CA GLN A 363 -15.34 24.78 -3.73
C GLN A 363 -14.79 23.75 -2.72
N GLY A 364 -13.46 23.61 -2.61
CA GLY A 364 -12.81 22.55 -1.84
C GLY A 364 -11.98 23.02 -0.64
N ILE A 365 -12.02 24.32 -0.32
CA ILE A 365 -11.20 24.93 0.73
C ILE A 365 -12.11 25.43 1.84
N ASP A 366 -11.89 24.88 3.05
CA ASP A 366 -12.48 25.38 4.29
C ASP A 366 -11.75 26.67 4.65
N THR A 367 -12.51 27.74 4.82
CA THR A 367 -11.99 29.10 5.05
C THR A 367 -12.31 29.59 6.45
N ASN A 368 -12.38 28.68 7.42
CA ASN A 368 -12.50 29.03 8.83
C ASN A 368 -11.41 30.06 9.22
N PRO A 369 -11.78 31.23 9.80
CA PRO A 369 -10.85 32.31 10.13
C PRO A 369 -9.76 31.94 11.15
N TYR A 370 -9.91 30.83 11.88
CA TYR A 370 -8.86 30.27 12.74
C TYR A 370 -7.93 29.33 11.95
N TYR A 371 -7.19 29.91 11.00
CA TYR A 371 -6.32 29.17 10.09
C TYR A 371 -5.05 28.69 10.82
N SER A 372 -5.05 27.45 11.32
CA SER A 372 -3.84 26.82 11.85
C SER A 372 -2.89 26.39 10.72
N ASP A 373 -1.57 26.38 10.99
CA ASP A 373 -0.55 25.89 10.04
C ASP A 373 -0.89 24.49 9.49
N TYR A 374 -1.48 23.64 10.32
CA TYR A 374 -1.92 22.29 9.93
C TYR A 374 -3.01 22.33 8.84
N LEU A 375 -3.98 23.24 8.95
CA LEU A 375 -5.06 23.37 7.98
C LEU A 375 -4.53 23.94 6.65
N ALA A 376 -3.60 24.88 6.71
CA ALA A 376 -2.89 25.41 5.55
C ALA A 376 -2.13 24.32 4.79
N ASP A 377 -1.37 23.49 5.51
CA ASP A 377 -0.67 22.35 4.93
C ASP A 377 -1.64 21.34 4.32
N TYR A 378 -2.77 21.06 4.98
CA TYR A 378 -3.79 20.17 4.46
C TYR A 378 -4.36 20.67 3.11
N HIS A 379 -4.77 21.93 3.02
CA HIS A 379 -5.33 22.51 1.79
C HIS A 379 -4.28 22.65 0.69
N THR A 380 -3.07 23.09 1.02
CA THR A 380 -1.93 23.14 0.09
C THR A 380 -1.69 21.77 -0.52
N ASN A 381 -1.65 20.72 0.31
CA ASN A 381 -1.49 19.35 -0.18
C ASN A 381 -2.70 18.86 -1.00
N SER A 382 -3.92 19.32 -0.71
CA SER A 382 -5.10 19.00 -1.52
C SER A 382 -5.00 19.62 -2.93
N ILE A 383 -4.67 20.92 -3.03
CA ILE A 383 -4.50 21.62 -4.30
C ILE A 383 -3.36 20.98 -5.10
N ALA A 384 -2.21 20.75 -4.45
CA ALA A 384 -1.05 20.13 -5.09
C ALA A 384 -1.38 18.78 -5.72
N ARG A 385 -2.24 17.96 -5.10
CA ARG A 385 -2.67 16.67 -5.67
C ARG A 385 -3.41 16.82 -6.99
N GLU A 386 -4.33 17.78 -7.09
CA GLU A 386 -5.07 18.03 -8.34
C GLU A 386 -4.12 18.51 -9.43
N LEU A 387 -3.19 19.41 -9.09
CA LEU A 387 -2.15 19.88 -10.01
C LEU A 387 -1.19 18.75 -10.43
N TYR A 388 -0.84 17.82 -9.55
CA TYR A 388 -0.01 16.66 -9.89
C TYR A 388 -0.72 15.71 -10.87
N ILE A 389 -2.02 15.51 -10.72
CA ILE A 389 -2.82 14.71 -11.66
C ILE A 389 -2.89 15.40 -13.02
N SER A 390 -3.17 16.70 -13.05
CA SER A 390 -3.16 17.49 -14.29
C SER A 390 -1.79 17.48 -14.95
N ARG A 391 -0.71 17.64 -14.18
CA ARG A 391 0.67 17.50 -14.68
C ARG A 391 0.88 16.13 -15.32
N HIS A 392 0.54 15.06 -14.62
CA HIS A 392 0.72 13.70 -15.10
C HIS A 392 -0.07 13.45 -16.40
N PHE A 393 -1.30 13.96 -16.48
CA PHE A 393 -2.08 13.90 -17.71
C PHE A 393 -1.39 14.65 -18.87
N LEU A 394 -0.93 15.88 -18.63
CA LEU A 394 -0.32 16.71 -19.67
C LEU A 394 1.07 16.22 -20.10
N THR A 395 1.86 15.65 -19.19
CA THR A 395 3.28 15.31 -19.48
C THR A 395 3.55 13.83 -19.69
N PHE A 396 2.73 12.94 -19.12
CA PHE A 396 2.91 11.50 -19.26
C PHE A 396 1.85 10.89 -20.17
N VAL A 397 0.56 11.20 -19.96
CA VAL A 397 -0.53 10.56 -20.73
C VAL A 397 -0.59 11.10 -22.16
N CYS A 398 -0.56 12.43 -22.30
CA CYS A 398 -0.60 13.10 -23.60
C CYS A 398 0.78 13.12 -24.24
N ASP A 399 0.83 12.92 -25.55
CA ASP A 399 2.08 12.92 -26.32
C ASP A 399 2.49 14.35 -26.73
N ASN A 400 1.54 15.29 -26.77
CA ASN A 400 1.75 16.73 -26.96
C ASN A 400 0.59 17.56 -26.36
N ASP A 401 0.74 18.89 -26.25
CA ASP A 401 -0.30 19.77 -25.66
C ASP A 401 -1.38 20.23 -26.67
N SER A 402 -1.50 19.59 -27.84
CA SER A 402 -2.57 19.93 -28.77
C SER A 402 -3.94 19.63 -28.16
N TYR A 403 -4.96 20.40 -28.56
CA TYR A 403 -6.33 20.14 -28.11
C TYR A 403 -6.79 18.72 -28.49
N HIS A 404 -6.54 18.31 -29.74
CA HIS A 404 -6.96 17.02 -30.28
C HIS A 404 -6.39 15.85 -29.49
N GLU A 405 -5.08 15.86 -29.23
CA GLU A 405 -4.41 14.79 -28.49
C GLU A 405 -4.95 14.67 -27.07
N ARG A 406 -5.10 15.79 -26.36
CA ARG A 406 -5.61 15.79 -24.99
C ARG A 406 -7.07 15.34 -24.94
N TYR A 407 -7.89 15.76 -25.90
CA TYR A 407 -9.28 15.32 -25.99
C TYR A 407 -9.35 13.81 -26.27
N ARG A 408 -8.57 13.31 -27.22
CA ARG A 408 -8.44 11.87 -27.51
C ARG A 408 -8.07 11.06 -26.27
N LYS A 409 -7.02 11.46 -25.53
CA LYS A 409 -6.58 10.77 -24.30
C LYS A 409 -7.61 10.87 -23.18
N PHE A 410 -8.29 12.01 -23.04
CA PHE A 410 -9.39 12.17 -22.09
C PHE A 410 -10.52 11.17 -22.39
N THR A 411 -10.95 11.05 -23.64
CA THR A 411 -11.96 10.07 -24.06
C THR A 411 -11.50 8.63 -23.78
N LEU A 412 -10.23 8.31 -24.04
CA LEU A 412 -9.67 6.99 -23.70
C LEU A 412 -9.72 6.69 -22.19
N ILE A 413 -9.46 7.69 -21.33
CA ILE A 413 -9.62 7.53 -19.86
C ILE A 413 -11.07 7.21 -19.49
N ARG A 414 -12.04 7.89 -20.11
CA ARG A 414 -13.47 7.64 -19.88
C ARG A 414 -13.85 6.22 -20.30
N GLN A 415 -13.48 5.82 -21.52
CA GLN A 415 -13.73 4.49 -22.06
C GLN A 415 -13.08 3.40 -21.20
N PHE A 416 -11.82 3.56 -20.82
CA PHE A 416 -11.11 2.60 -19.98
C PHE A 416 -11.85 2.35 -18.66
N TRP A 417 -12.23 3.39 -17.92
CA TRP A 417 -12.87 3.19 -16.63
C TRP A 417 -14.30 2.64 -16.73
N GLN A 418 -15.07 3.06 -17.73
CA GLN A 418 -16.38 2.46 -18.00
C GLN A 418 -16.25 0.96 -18.29
N ARG A 419 -15.29 0.59 -19.14
CA ARG A 419 -15.07 -0.79 -19.55
C ARG A 419 -14.46 -1.64 -18.44
N TYR A 420 -13.55 -1.07 -17.66
CA TYR A 420 -12.95 -1.73 -16.50
C TYR A 420 -14.00 -2.02 -15.41
N ASP A 421 -14.85 -1.04 -15.10
CA ASP A 421 -15.93 -1.21 -14.11
C ASP A 421 -16.98 -2.23 -14.63
N TYR A 422 -17.29 -2.23 -15.93
CA TYR A 422 -18.11 -3.27 -16.56
C TYR A 422 -17.47 -4.66 -16.47
N ALA A 423 -16.19 -4.81 -16.77
CA ALA A 423 -15.47 -6.08 -16.68
C ALA A 423 -15.49 -6.65 -15.26
N LEU A 424 -15.32 -5.79 -14.24
CA LEU A 424 -15.47 -6.19 -12.85
C LEU A 424 -16.89 -6.66 -12.52
N LEU A 425 -17.90 -5.97 -13.05
CA LEU A 425 -19.30 -6.34 -12.86
C LEU A 425 -19.65 -7.68 -13.51
N VAL A 426 -19.19 -7.91 -14.75
CA VAL A 426 -19.35 -9.21 -15.44
C VAL A 426 -18.66 -10.31 -14.64
N GLY A 427 -17.40 -10.12 -14.24
CA GLY A 427 -16.68 -11.11 -13.45
C GLY A 427 -17.37 -11.44 -12.12
N MET A 428 -17.99 -10.44 -11.48
CA MET A 428 -18.83 -10.66 -10.31
C MET A 428 -20.02 -11.56 -10.66
N TYR A 429 -20.87 -11.18 -11.61
CA TYR A 429 -22.10 -11.92 -11.96
C TYR A 429 -21.84 -13.31 -12.53
N THR A 430 -20.84 -13.49 -13.40
CA THR A 430 -20.47 -14.81 -13.93
C THR A 430 -20.19 -15.77 -12.78
N SER A 431 -19.43 -15.31 -11.80
CA SER A 431 -19.09 -16.17 -10.67
C SER A 431 -20.27 -16.36 -9.69
N GLN A 432 -21.22 -15.42 -9.64
CA GLN A 432 -22.50 -15.65 -8.96
C GLN A 432 -23.25 -16.84 -9.59
N ILE A 433 -23.35 -16.87 -10.93
CA ILE A 433 -24.02 -17.94 -11.67
C ILE A 433 -23.37 -19.30 -11.39
N GLU A 434 -22.03 -19.37 -11.46
CA GLU A 434 -21.26 -20.60 -11.21
C GLU A 434 -21.49 -21.17 -9.79
N ASN A 435 -21.69 -20.30 -8.80
CA ASN A 435 -21.80 -20.69 -7.39
C ASN A 435 -23.26 -20.71 -6.88
N ARG A 436 -24.25 -20.59 -7.76
CA ARG A 436 -25.69 -20.54 -7.41
C ARG A 436 -26.17 -21.69 -6.54
N HIS A 437 -25.61 -22.87 -6.73
CA HIS A 437 -25.95 -24.09 -5.99
C HIS A 437 -25.51 -24.06 -4.51
N LEU A 438 -24.74 -23.07 -4.07
CA LEU A 438 -24.20 -22.97 -2.71
C LEU A 438 -25.02 -22.04 -1.78
N ILE A 439 -26.16 -21.52 -2.24
CA ILE A 439 -26.98 -20.56 -1.51
C ILE A 439 -28.32 -21.20 -1.19
N SER A 440 -28.73 -21.17 0.07
CA SER A 440 -29.81 -22.02 0.59
C SER A 440 -31.17 -21.33 0.73
N ASN A 441 -31.40 -20.17 0.08
CA ASN A 441 -32.64 -19.34 0.01
C ASN A 441 -32.42 -17.85 0.32
N TYR A 442 -31.17 -17.41 0.54
CA TYR A 442 -30.83 -15.99 0.64
C TYR A 442 -30.80 -15.37 -0.76
N ASP A 443 -31.73 -14.46 -1.07
CA ASP A 443 -31.83 -13.88 -2.41
C ASP A 443 -30.51 -13.16 -2.77
N TRP A 444 -30.03 -13.35 -4.00
CA TRP A 444 -28.87 -12.63 -4.54
C TRP A 444 -29.01 -11.11 -4.37
N TYR A 445 -30.26 -10.63 -4.39
CA TYR A 445 -30.64 -9.27 -4.08
C TYR A 445 -30.14 -8.78 -2.71
N TYR A 446 -30.27 -9.59 -1.66
CA TYR A 446 -29.84 -9.24 -0.31
C TYR A 446 -28.32 -9.32 -0.12
N ILE A 447 -27.64 -10.19 -0.87
CA ILE A 447 -26.17 -10.23 -0.89
C ILE A 447 -25.61 -8.94 -1.49
N ASN A 448 -26.26 -8.42 -2.54
CA ASN A 448 -25.84 -7.19 -3.20
C ASN A 448 -26.20 -5.93 -2.40
N LYS A 449 -27.22 -5.98 -1.53
CA LYS A 449 -27.61 -4.88 -0.64
C LYS A 449 -26.77 -4.74 0.65
N THR A 450 -25.71 -5.54 0.79
CA THR A 450 -24.66 -5.44 1.82
C THR A 450 -25.19 -4.83 3.14
N PRO A 451 -25.94 -5.61 3.95
CA PRO A 451 -26.46 -5.10 5.22
C PRO A 451 -25.31 -4.46 6.00
N LEU A 452 -25.55 -3.27 6.54
CA LEU A 452 -24.53 -2.53 7.27
C LEU A 452 -24.71 -2.72 8.77
N ASP A 453 -23.62 -2.90 9.51
CA ASP A 453 -23.64 -2.85 10.97
C ASP A 453 -23.84 -1.40 11.47
N SER A 454 -23.97 -1.24 12.79
CA SER A 454 -24.12 0.07 13.44
C SER A 454 -22.95 1.03 13.19
N PHE A 455 -21.82 0.52 12.70
CA PHE A 455 -20.62 1.29 12.34
C PHE A 455 -20.49 1.52 10.83
N GLY A 456 -21.49 1.14 10.02
CA GLY A 456 -21.47 1.27 8.57
C GLY A 456 -20.57 0.26 7.85
N ASN A 457 -20.07 -0.77 8.52
CA ASN A 457 -19.33 -1.87 7.91
C ASN A 457 -20.27 -2.96 7.40
N VAL A 458 -19.75 -3.89 6.61
CA VAL A 458 -20.54 -5.01 6.10
C VAL A 458 -20.89 -5.96 7.25
N ASP A 459 -22.17 -6.08 7.57
CA ASP A 459 -22.68 -7.07 8.49
C ASP A 459 -22.63 -8.47 7.84
N VAL A 460 -21.71 -9.29 8.33
CA VAL A 460 -21.53 -10.67 7.86
C VAL A 460 -22.32 -11.68 8.69
N SER A 461 -23.13 -11.26 9.67
CA SER A 461 -23.84 -12.17 10.58
C SER A 461 -24.76 -13.14 9.83
N GLN A 462 -25.56 -12.65 8.89
CA GLN A 462 -26.43 -13.50 8.07
C GLN A 462 -25.63 -14.26 7.00
N LEU A 463 -24.68 -13.59 6.34
CA LEU A 463 -23.80 -14.21 5.34
C LEU A 463 -23.04 -15.41 5.93
N SER A 464 -22.63 -15.35 7.18
CA SER A 464 -21.87 -16.40 7.87
C SER A 464 -22.64 -17.72 8.03
N LYS A 465 -23.98 -17.67 7.95
CA LYS A 465 -24.84 -18.86 8.06
C LYS A 465 -24.88 -19.64 6.75
N GLU A 466 -24.70 -18.96 5.62
CA GLU A 466 -24.77 -19.53 4.27
C GLU A 466 -23.63 -20.52 3.98
N LEU A 467 -23.94 -21.57 3.24
CA LEU A 467 -22.99 -22.64 2.91
C LEU A 467 -21.81 -22.11 2.08
N PHE A 468 -22.05 -21.22 1.13
CA PHE A 468 -20.97 -20.62 0.32
C PHE A 468 -19.95 -19.87 1.20
N TYR A 469 -20.41 -19.13 2.21
CA TYR A 469 -19.52 -18.36 3.10
C TYR A 469 -18.70 -19.29 3.99
N LYS A 470 -19.33 -20.33 4.54
CA LYS A 470 -18.62 -21.35 5.33
C LYS A 470 -17.53 -22.04 4.50
N ARG A 471 -17.86 -22.44 3.26
CA ARG A 471 -16.87 -23.01 2.34
C ARG A 471 -15.76 -22.01 1.98
N PHE A 472 -16.10 -20.72 1.80
CA PHE A 472 -15.12 -19.66 1.60
C PHE A 472 -14.11 -19.57 2.74
N VAL A 473 -14.60 -19.53 3.99
CA VAL A 473 -13.74 -19.46 5.18
C VAL A 473 -12.85 -20.70 5.26
N ILE A 474 -13.42 -21.90 5.14
CA ILE A 474 -12.66 -23.16 5.19
C ILE A 474 -11.55 -23.18 4.13
N LYS A 475 -11.86 -22.88 2.87
CA LYS A 475 -10.88 -22.89 1.79
C LYS A 475 -9.83 -21.79 1.94
N SER A 476 -10.26 -20.61 2.37
CA SER A 476 -9.33 -19.48 2.61
C SER A 476 -8.38 -19.81 3.76
N ASP A 477 -8.87 -20.48 4.79
CA ASP A 477 -8.06 -20.99 5.89
C ASP A 477 -7.08 -22.04 5.38
N GLU A 478 -7.53 -23.10 4.69
CA GLU A 478 -6.64 -24.11 4.11
C GLU A 478 -5.54 -23.51 3.22
N ASN A 479 -5.91 -22.55 2.36
CA ASN A 479 -4.96 -21.87 1.48
C ASN A 479 -3.99 -20.98 2.26
N PHE A 480 -4.47 -20.30 3.31
CA PHE A 480 -3.62 -19.52 4.20
C PHE A 480 -2.65 -20.41 4.96
N GLU A 481 -3.13 -21.49 5.56
CA GLU A 481 -2.34 -22.48 6.30
C GLU A 481 -1.22 -23.09 5.43
N LYS A 482 -1.52 -23.45 4.18
CA LYS A 482 -0.52 -23.91 3.20
C LYS A 482 0.48 -22.82 2.81
N SER A 483 0.12 -21.55 2.97
CA SER A 483 0.98 -20.41 2.61
C SER A 483 1.98 -20.04 3.70
N ILE A 484 1.71 -20.35 4.97
CA ILE A 484 2.54 -20.01 6.12
C ILE A 484 3.87 -20.77 6.03
N LYS A 485 4.97 -20.02 6.07
CA LYS A 485 6.31 -20.59 6.19
C LYS A 485 6.61 -20.90 7.66
N HIS A 486 7.35 -21.97 7.92
CA HIS A 486 7.67 -22.43 9.29
C HIS A 486 6.44 -22.71 10.15
N LYS A 487 5.36 -23.20 9.53
CA LYS A 487 4.08 -23.48 10.19
C LYS A 487 4.25 -24.28 11.49
N ILE A 488 4.95 -25.41 11.46
CA ILE A 488 5.16 -26.25 12.66
C ILE A 488 5.77 -25.45 13.83
N GLN A 489 6.80 -24.63 13.55
CA GLN A 489 7.42 -23.79 14.58
C GLN A 489 6.53 -22.63 15.03
N ASN A 490 5.73 -22.08 14.12
CA ASN A 490 4.76 -21.02 14.41
C ASN A 490 3.57 -21.54 15.23
N ASP A 491 3.07 -22.75 14.94
CA ASP A 491 2.00 -23.41 15.67
C ASP A 491 2.46 -23.74 17.10
N ALA A 492 3.73 -24.12 17.29
CA ALA A 492 4.33 -24.29 18.61
C ALA A 492 4.39 -22.98 19.41
N ASN A 493 4.39 -21.82 18.75
CA ASN A 493 4.26 -20.52 19.41
C ASN A 493 2.80 -20.15 19.73
N GLY A 494 1.83 -20.95 19.30
CA GLY A 494 0.41 -20.73 19.54
C GLY A 494 0.04 -20.64 21.02
N PHE A 495 0.91 -21.14 21.92
CA PHE A 495 0.80 -20.93 23.37
C PHE A 495 0.76 -19.44 23.78
N PHE A 496 1.38 -18.55 23.00
CA PHE A 496 1.37 -17.09 23.26
C PHE A 496 0.22 -16.36 22.55
N ILE A 497 -0.63 -17.06 21.80
CA ILE A 497 -1.60 -16.45 20.86
C ILE A 497 -3.05 -16.86 21.17
N ASN A 498 -3.27 -18.00 21.83
CA ASN A 498 -4.60 -18.59 22.07
C ASN A 498 -4.85 -19.00 23.52
#